data_AF-A0A7D9IPM7-F1
#
_entry.id   AF-A0A7D9IPM7-F1
#
_cell.length_a   1.000
_cell.length_b   1.000
_cell.length_c   1.000
_cell.angle_alpha   90.00
_cell.angle_beta   90.00
_cell.angle_gamma   90.00
#
_symmetry.space_group_name_H-M   'P 1'
#
loop_
_entity.id
_entity.type
_entity.pdbx_description
1 polymer ?
#
loop_
_entity_poly.entity_id
_entity_poly.type
_entity_poly.pdbx_seq_one_letter_code
_entity_poly.pdbx_strand_id
1 'polypeptide(L)'
;MRSKERLGLIRARMLGASNAHGDVVIVLDSHCEVNQGWLPPLLAPISRDEHVVTCPIIDFIDHDTFQYKPMGSFIRGTFNWRFDYKERELTKEQMKRRKDATEEVW
;
A
#
# COMPACT_ATOMS: atom_id res chain seq x y z
N MET A 1 22.07 -0.52 5.59
CA MET A 1 22.62 -0.46 4.22
C MET A 1 22.78 0.99 3.79
N ARG A 2 23.82 1.34 3.04
CA ARG A 2 24.09 2.72 2.60
C ARG A 2 24.56 2.73 1.14
N SER A 3 24.00 3.63 0.32
CA SER A 3 24.50 3.86 -1.03
C SER A 3 25.69 4.83 -1.02
N LYS A 4 26.62 4.67 -1.97
CA LYS A 4 27.77 5.57 -2.14
C LYS A 4 27.38 6.93 -2.72
N GLU A 5 26.25 7.00 -3.41
CA GLU A 5 25.71 8.20 -4.05
C GLU A 5 24.17 8.27 -3.91
N ARG A 6 23.57 9.38 -4.35
CA ARG A 6 22.11 9.57 -4.35
C ARG A 6 21.45 8.75 -5.45
N LEU A 7 20.84 7.62 -5.08
CA LEU A 7 20.20 6.70 -6.02
C LEU A 7 18.81 7.13 -6.49
N GLY A 8 18.07 7.90 -5.67
CA GLY A 8 16.64 8.15 -5.87
C GLY A 8 15.77 6.96 -5.45
N LEU A 9 14.45 7.17 -5.39
CA LEU A 9 13.50 6.24 -4.78
C LEU A 9 13.52 4.84 -5.40
N ILE A 10 13.47 4.75 -6.74
CA ILE A 10 13.38 3.48 -7.46
C ILE A 10 14.61 2.60 -7.20
N ARG A 11 15.81 3.15 -7.45
CA ARG A 11 17.07 2.40 -7.27
C ARG A 11 17.33 2.07 -5.80
N ALA A 12 16.93 2.94 -4.87
CA ALA A 12 17.00 2.64 -3.44
C ALA A 12 16.09 1.47 -3.04
N ARG A 13 14.85 1.41 -3.56
CA ARG A 13 13.94 0.28 -3.35
C ARG A 13 14.50 -1.02 -3.94
N MET A 14 15.04 -0.98 -5.15
CA MET A 14 15.68 -2.16 -5.78
C MET A 14 16.88 -2.67 -4.99
N LEU A 15 17.73 -1.76 -4.47
CA LEU A 15 18.84 -2.12 -3.60
C LEU A 15 18.35 -2.74 -2.28
N GLY A 16 17.26 -2.21 -1.72
CA GLY A 16 16.54 -2.78 -0.58
C GLY A 16 16.12 -4.22 -0.84
N ALA A 17 15.37 -4.43 -1.92
CA ALA A 17 14.81 -5.72 -2.31
C ALA A 17 15.90 -6.76 -2.59
N SER A 18 16.99 -6.40 -3.28
CA SER A 18 18.07 -7.36 -3.60
C SER A 18 18.87 -7.84 -2.38
N ASN A 19 18.77 -7.14 -1.26
CA ASN A 19 19.41 -7.54 0.01
C ASN A 19 18.39 -8.10 1.02
N ALA A 20 17.11 -8.20 0.65
CA ALA A 20 16.10 -8.78 1.52
C ALA A 20 16.23 -10.33 1.52
N HIS A 21 16.04 -10.94 2.69
CA HIS A 21 16.09 -12.39 2.87
C HIS A 21 14.72 -13.01 3.17
N GLY A 22 13.68 -12.19 3.34
CA GLY A 22 12.33 -12.67 3.61
C GLY A 22 11.61 -13.09 2.33
N ASP A 23 10.59 -13.93 2.47
CA ASP A 23 9.78 -14.44 1.35
C ASP A 23 8.94 -13.34 0.69
N VAL A 24 8.60 -12.28 1.45
CA VAL A 24 7.81 -11.13 0.98
C VAL A 24 8.54 -9.83 1.30
N VAL A 25 8.62 -8.94 0.30
CA VAL A 25 9.17 -7.59 0.46
C VAL A 25 8.05 -6.60 0.69
N ILE A 26 8.06 -5.92 1.83
CA ILE A 26 7.11 -4.85 2.17
C ILE A 26 7.84 -3.51 2.09
N VAL A 27 7.30 -2.60 1.30
CA VAL A 27 7.87 -1.25 1.11
C VAL A 27 7.02 -0.25 1.87
N LEU A 28 7.62 0.41 2.86
CA LEU A 28 7.01 1.50 3.62
C LEU A 28 7.81 2.77 3.40
N ASP A 29 7.13 3.91 3.40
CA ASP A 29 7.81 5.19 3.42
C ASP A 29 8.36 5.47 4.83
N SER A 30 9.40 6.30 4.92
CA SER A 30 10.12 6.56 6.18
C SER A 30 9.31 7.35 7.22
N HIS A 31 8.08 7.73 6.88
CA HIS A 31 7.21 8.62 7.64
C HIS A 31 5.79 8.04 7.73
N CYS A 32 5.70 6.71 7.86
CA CYS A 32 4.45 5.99 8.06
C CYS A 32 4.33 5.47 9.50
N GLU A 33 3.11 5.39 9.99
CA GLU A 33 2.73 4.63 11.19
C GLU A 33 1.78 3.51 10.78
N VAL A 34 1.96 2.32 11.36
CA VAL A 34 1.17 1.14 11.01
C VAL A 34 0.10 0.86 12.06
N ASN A 35 -1.12 0.54 11.61
CA ASN A 35 -2.22 0.20 12.49
C ASN A 35 -2.06 -1.20 13.12
N GLN A 36 -2.74 -1.44 14.23
CA GLN A 36 -2.77 -2.78 14.84
C GLN A 36 -3.35 -3.79 13.84
N GLY A 37 -2.69 -4.94 13.71
CA GLY A 37 -3.15 -6.00 12.80
C GLY A 37 -3.02 -5.67 11.30
N TRP A 38 -2.23 -4.66 10.92
CA TRP A 38 -2.05 -4.28 9.50
C TRP A 38 -1.43 -5.37 8.62
N LEU A 39 -0.58 -6.24 9.20
CA LEU A 39 0.25 -7.16 8.42
C LEU A 39 -0.47 -8.45 7.94
N PRO A 40 -1.19 -9.21 8.80
CA PRO A 40 -1.88 -10.43 8.38
C PRO A 40 -2.82 -10.29 7.17
N PRO A 41 -3.66 -9.25 7.04
CA PRO A 41 -4.55 -9.11 5.87
C PRO A 41 -3.79 -8.81 4.57
N LEU A 42 -2.56 -8.30 4.64
CA LEU A 42 -1.71 -8.09 3.46
C LEU A 42 -0.96 -9.35 3.05
N LEU A 43 -0.55 -10.18 4.02
CA LEU A 43 0.15 -11.43 3.71
C LEU A 43 -0.79 -12.57 3.31
N ALA A 44 -2.04 -12.57 3.78
CA ALA A 44 -2.97 -13.67 3.54
C ALA A 44 -3.33 -13.88 2.06
N PRO A 45 -3.51 -12.84 1.22
CA PRO A 45 -3.66 -13.02 -0.23
C PRO A 45 -2.39 -13.58 -0.89
N ILE A 46 -1.23 -13.04 -0.51
CA ILE A 46 0.08 -13.44 -1.07
C ILE A 46 0.39 -14.91 -0.74
N SER A 47 0.00 -15.38 0.45
CA SER A 47 0.21 -16.79 0.83
C SER A 47 -0.68 -17.77 0.07
N ARG A 48 -1.80 -17.29 -0.50
CA ARG A 48 -2.70 -18.09 -1.35
C ARG A 48 -2.26 -18.08 -2.81
N ASP A 49 -1.73 -16.96 -3.28
CA ASP A 49 -1.22 -16.77 -4.64
C ASP A 49 -0.02 -15.80 -4.64
N GLU A 50 1.16 -16.33 -4.94
CA GLU A 50 2.43 -15.57 -4.97
C GLU A 50 2.50 -14.52 -6.08
N HIS A 51 1.57 -14.56 -7.05
CA HIS A 51 1.44 -13.53 -8.08
C HIS A 51 0.62 -12.31 -7.64
N VAL A 52 0.01 -12.35 -6.45
CA VAL A 52 -0.77 -11.24 -5.91
C VAL A 52 0.14 -10.20 -5.26
N VAL A 53 -0.14 -8.92 -5.56
CA VAL A 53 0.47 -7.77 -4.89
C VAL A 53 -0.61 -7.04 -4.11
N THR A 54 -0.42 -6.90 -2.80
CA THR A 54 -1.37 -6.22 -1.92
C THR A 54 -0.93 -4.80 -1.60
N CYS A 55 -1.89 -3.89 -1.43
CA CYS A 55 -1.67 -2.53 -0.94
C CYS A 55 -2.63 -2.27 0.24
N PRO A 56 -2.15 -1.70 1.37
CA PRO A 56 -3.05 -1.30 2.45
C PRO A 56 -3.90 -0.09 2.04
N ILE A 57 -4.95 0.14 2.82
CA ILE A 57 -5.60 1.45 2.86
C ILE A 57 -4.60 2.42 3.49
N ILE A 58 -4.37 3.55 2.82
CA ILE A 58 -3.43 4.57 3.27
C ILE A 58 -4.25 5.69 3.90
N ASP A 59 -4.21 5.77 5.22
CA ASP A 59 -4.82 6.85 6.00
C ASP A 59 -3.89 8.07 6.05
N PHE A 60 -4.43 9.22 6.47
CA PHE A 60 -3.71 10.48 6.50
C PHE A 60 -3.18 10.78 7.90
N ILE A 61 -1.92 11.21 7.98
CA ILE A 61 -1.35 11.84 9.17
C ILE A 61 -1.08 13.30 8.80
N ASP A 62 -1.68 14.21 9.56
CA ASP A 62 -1.52 15.65 9.36
C ASP A 62 -0.07 16.08 9.63
N HIS A 63 0.57 16.76 8.69
CA HIS A 63 2.02 17.03 8.78
C HIS A 63 2.40 18.05 9.86
N ASP A 64 1.47 18.91 10.27
CA ASP A 64 1.70 19.94 11.29
C ASP A 64 1.31 19.45 12.68
N THR A 65 0.18 18.77 12.79
CA THR A 65 -0.41 18.36 14.08
C THR A 65 -0.20 16.90 14.43
N PHE A 66 0.30 16.09 13.49
CA PHE A 66 0.40 14.62 13.60
C PHE A 66 -0.94 13.93 13.90
N GLN A 67 -2.06 14.60 13.62
CA GLN A 67 -3.39 14.02 13.82
C GLN A 67 -3.67 12.95 12.75
N TYR A 68 -4.03 11.77 13.22
CA TYR A 68 -4.52 10.67 12.39
C TYR A 68 -5.92 10.96 11.86
N LYS A 69 -6.12 10.78 10.55
CA LYS A 69 -7.39 10.96 9.84
C LYS A 69 -7.63 9.74 8.95
N PRO A 70 -8.60 8.87 9.28
CA PRO A 70 -8.89 7.70 8.46
C PRO A 70 -9.46 8.11 7.10
N MET A 71 -9.19 7.31 6.07
CA MET A 71 -9.76 7.53 4.76
C MET A 71 -11.26 7.27 4.77
N GLY A 72 -12.05 8.27 4.36
CA GLY A 72 -13.51 8.25 4.50
C GLY A 72 -14.25 7.34 3.51
N SER A 73 -13.64 6.99 2.37
CA SER A 73 -14.22 6.10 1.37
C SER A 73 -13.17 5.14 0.81
N PHE A 74 -13.63 3.96 0.36
CA PHE A 74 -12.72 3.03 -0.33
C PHE A 74 -12.47 3.54 -1.75
N ILE A 75 -11.20 3.75 -2.04
CA ILE A 75 -10.72 4.24 -3.34
C ILE A 75 -9.93 3.15 -4.06
N ARG A 76 -9.88 3.29 -5.38
CA ARG A 76 -8.99 2.55 -6.26
C ARG A 76 -8.09 3.54 -6.99
N GLY A 77 -6.81 3.20 -7.09
CA GLY A 77 -5.86 3.90 -7.92
C GLY A 77 -6.16 3.74 -9.42
N THR A 78 -6.11 4.83 -10.15
CA THR A 78 -6.21 4.91 -11.61
C THR A 78 -5.16 5.89 -12.14
N PHE A 79 -5.11 6.11 -13.45
CA PHE A 79 -4.29 7.16 -14.05
C PHE A 79 -5.10 7.97 -15.07
N ASN A 80 -4.72 9.23 -15.30
CA ASN A 80 -5.23 10.03 -16.41
C ASN A 80 -4.33 9.89 -17.65
N TRP A 81 -4.69 10.49 -18.79
CA TRP A 81 -3.88 10.43 -20.02
C TRP A 81 -2.55 11.21 -19.97
N ARG A 82 -2.27 11.91 -18.88
CA ARG A 82 -0.95 12.48 -18.57
C ARG A 82 -0.11 11.55 -17.70
N PHE A 83 -0.62 10.36 -17.39
CA PHE A 83 -0.05 9.37 -16.48
C PHE A 83 0.09 9.85 -15.02
N ASP A 84 -0.72 10.82 -14.61
CA ASP A 84 -0.84 11.18 -13.19
C ASP A 84 -1.68 10.13 -12.47
N TYR A 85 -1.23 9.70 -11.30
CA TYR A 85 -2.04 8.90 -10.39
C TYR A 85 -3.30 9.67 -9.98
N LYS A 86 -4.44 8.97 -9.96
CA LYS A 86 -5.74 9.50 -9.56
C LYS A 86 -6.47 8.47 -8.71
N GLU A 87 -7.24 8.96 -7.76
CA GLU A 87 -8.06 8.14 -6.87
C GLU A 87 -9.50 8.18 -7.36
N ARG A 88 -10.15 7.03 -7.40
CA ARG A 88 -11.56 6.90 -7.78
C ARG A 88 -12.28 6.05 -6.76
N GLU A 89 -13.42 6.51 -6.28
CA GLU A 89 -14.25 5.75 -5.36
C GLU A 89 -14.72 4.45 -6.00
N LEU A 90 -14.85 3.41 -5.18
CA LEU A 90 -15.41 2.14 -5.60
C LEU A 90 -16.91 2.27 -5.86
N THR A 91 -17.40 1.59 -6.90
CA THR A 91 -18.82 1.59 -7.22
C THR A 91 -19.62 0.81 -6.18
N LYS A 92 -20.92 1.09 -6.07
CA LYS A 92 -21.83 0.36 -5.16
C LYS A 92 -21.83 -1.15 -5.41
N GLU A 93 -21.62 -1.59 -6.65
CA GLU A 93 -21.58 -3.00 -7.01
C GLU A 93 -20.31 -3.69 -6.49
N GLN A 94 -19.16 -3.03 -6.62
CA GLN A 94 -17.90 -3.53 -6.07
C GLN A 94 -17.94 -3.60 -4.54
N MET A 95 -18.52 -2.59 -3.89
CA MET A 95 -18.72 -2.59 -2.45
C MET A 95 -19.63 -3.73 -1.98
N LYS A 96 -20.65 -4.11 -2.76
CA LYS A 96 -21.56 -5.22 -2.43
C LYS A 96 -20.91 -6.59 -2.50
N ARG A 97 -19.85 -6.74 -3.30
CA ARG A 97 -19.13 -8.02 -3.42
C ARG A 97 -18.35 -8.36 -2.16
N ARG A 98 -17.97 -7.33 -1.40
CA ARG A 98 -17.24 -7.46 -0.14
C ARG A 98 -18.18 -7.92 0.96
N LYS A 99 -17.91 -9.08 1.54
CA LYS A 99 -18.67 -9.64 2.68
C LYS A 99 -18.00 -9.35 4.01
N ASP A 100 -16.67 -9.22 4.01
CA ASP A 100 -15.86 -8.96 5.20
C ASP A 100 -14.90 -7.77 5.00
N ALA A 101 -14.54 -7.09 6.09
CA ALA A 101 -13.60 -5.96 6.05
C ALA A 101 -12.19 -6.35 5.58
N THR A 102 -11.81 -7.61 5.69
CA THR A 102 -10.51 -8.15 5.25
C THR A 102 -10.53 -8.68 3.82
N GLU A 103 -11.70 -8.73 3.17
CA GLU A 103 -11.81 -9.20 1.80
C GLU A 103 -11.39 -8.14 0.79
N GLU A 104 -10.76 -8.62 -0.28
CA GLU A 104 -10.33 -7.84 -1.44
C GLU A 104 -11.54 -7.32 -2.21
N VAL A 105 -11.44 -6.10 -2.76
CA VAL A 105 -12.53 -5.48 -3.50
C VAL A 105 -12.24 -5.56 -5.01
N TRP A 106 -12.74 -6.59 -5.69
CA TRP A 106 -12.66 -6.74 -7.15
C TRP A 106 -14.03 -6.61 -7.82
#